data_AF-A0A822WWC9-F1
#
_entry.id   AF-A0A822WWC9-F1
#
_cell.length_a   1.000
_cell.length_b   1.000
_cell.length_c   1.000
_cell.angle_alpha   90.00
_cell.angle_beta   90.00
_cell.angle_gamma   90.00
#
_symmetry.space_group_name_H-M   'P 1'
#
loop_
_entity.id
_entity.type
_entity.pdbx_description
1 polymer ?
#
loop_
_entity_poly.entity_id
_entity_poly.type
_entity_poly.pdbx_seq_one_letter_code
_entity_poly.pdbx_strand_id
1 'polypeptide(L)'
;MKIAKSEADIRDFLAKNLDMIEPGLMLQKKEQYLKNDNGASGFVDIFARDQKGRIVIIEIKKSDAAARQGLQELAKYAALVRARSLIKSTEYRLIILSVEWHELLTPFSEFYHNTRYALKGGKISLGNDGLPEHIKWISPLPKQAERSFSRRHFIWEYNDIKKARAGAQAGTQYMQRIGLHNFIFAVITLADGSHGISHLVYFSQQEESAEFYQEIINRRFFGEDLEEFNEWLEGMSEPSDILGELADKVWEDNEEISLYEKMDAEGLQISHPEKAQYWLSDDMVKDVEIIRFGLFVEANLSDRDLLAELRGMQGGSTYNMDIVASLASKPEIDALLTATDEVFFFNPIWRTNVHSIVAHALHRKAESLELKTFSNDDILKTLVWTPFDPQRYLPYLIVKLNFADHEEVFVGVIEWNRHSPNWKDMVDTYFDGDAGSLMFHRQFGSIRSLNGEIMELLGLNYTLLHKDKLDNEEPAQPIIFQGLSFSQRKSPRKEYIEILSCQDFMSNAISNEASFDFEFSTMLKTRMKN
;
A
#
# COMPACT_ATOMS: atom_id res chain seq x y z
N MET A 1 42.97 -28.82 -26.61
CA MET A 1 43.16 -27.79 -25.57
C MET A 1 42.25 -26.62 -25.93
N LYS A 2 41.10 -26.43 -25.26
CA LYS A 2 40.18 -25.32 -25.55
C LYS A 2 40.88 -24.02 -25.15
N ILE A 3 41.09 -23.10 -26.10
CA ILE A 3 41.64 -21.78 -25.81
C ILE A 3 40.55 -21.02 -25.03
N ALA A 4 40.78 -20.79 -23.74
CA ALA A 4 39.85 -19.99 -22.94
C ALA A 4 39.94 -18.52 -23.37
N LYS A 5 38.92 -18.02 -24.06
CA LYS A 5 38.81 -16.60 -24.45
C LYS A 5 38.62 -15.71 -23.22
N SER A 6 39.23 -14.54 -23.21
CA SER A 6 39.10 -13.53 -22.15
C SER A 6 37.79 -12.73 -22.28
N GLU A 7 37.46 -11.94 -21.26
CA GLU A 7 36.35 -10.97 -21.33
C GLU A 7 36.55 -9.93 -22.45
N ALA A 8 37.80 -9.51 -22.66
CA ALA A 8 38.17 -8.61 -23.77
C ALA A 8 37.93 -9.25 -25.15
N ASP A 9 38.20 -10.56 -25.30
CA ASP A 9 37.90 -11.28 -26.55
C ASP A 9 36.39 -11.31 -26.84
N ILE A 10 35.58 -11.56 -25.79
CA ILE A 10 34.11 -11.56 -25.88
C ILE A 10 33.61 -10.17 -26.28
N ARG A 11 34.06 -9.12 -25.59
CA ARG A 11 33.74 -7.72 -25.92
C ARG A 11 34.10 -7.37 -27.35
N ASP A 12 35.31 -7.69 -27.77
CA ASP A 12 35.80 -7.34 -29.10
C ASP A 12 35.04 -8.08 -30.20
N PHE A 13 34.54 -9.29 -29.92
CA PHE A 13 33.64 -10.01 -30.81
C PHE A 13 32.25 -9.35 -30.86
N LEU A 14 31.64 -9.06 -29.72
CA LEU A 14 30.32 -8.42 -29.65
C LEU A 14 30.31 -7.02 -30.28
N ALA A 15 31.36 -6.23 -30.07
CA ALA A 15 31.48 -4.90 -30.66
C ALA A 15 31.54 -4.91 -32.19
N LYS A 16 31.99 -6.01 -32.80
CA LYS A 16 31.99 -6.21 -34.26
C LYS A 16 30.66 -6.78 -34.76
N ASN A 17 29.84 -7.35 -33.88
CA ASN A 17 28.61 -8.08 -34.20
C ASN A 17 27.45 -7.57 -33.33
N LEU A 18 27.25 -6.25 -33.27
CA LEU A 18 26.28 -5.63 -32.36
C LEU A 18 24.83 -6.07 -32.59
N ASP A 19 24.49 -6.48 -33.82
CA ASP A 19 23.16 -7.00 -34.14
C ASP A 19 22.81 -8.28 -33.36
N MET A 20 23.82 -9.01 -32.86
CA MET A 20 23.61 -10.14 -31.94
C MET A 20 23.05 -9.70 -30.58
N ILE A 21 23.37 -8.47 -30.16
CA ILE A 21 22.80 -7.86 -28.96
C ILE A 21 21.43 -7.33 -29.34
N GLU A 22 21.37 -6.36 -30.24
CA GLU A 22 20.12 -5.75 -30.69
C GLU A 22 20.29 -5.17 -32.09
N PRO A 23 19.38 -5.45 -33.03
CA PRO A 23 19.47 -4.96 -34.40
C PRO A 23 19.55 -3.42 -34.49
N GLY A 24 20.50 -2.92 -35.27
CA GLY A 24 20.66 -1.49 -35.54
C GLY A 24 21.34 -0.69 -34.43
N LEU A 25 22.05 -1.36 -33.52
CA LEU A 25 23.03 -0.71 -32.65
C LEU A 25 24.25 -0.26 -33.47
N MET A 26 24.66 0.98 -33.28
CA MET A 26 25.85 1.57 -33.92
C MET A 26 26.96 1.77 -32.90
N LEU A 27 28.08 1.08 -33.09
CA LEU A 27 29.27 1.23 -32.25
C LEU A 27 29.78 2.67 -32.32
N GLN A 28 29.94 3.30 -31.15
CA GLN A 28 30.65 4.58 -31.06
C GLN A 28 32.11 4.34 -30.67
N LYS A 29 32.32 3.52 -29.64
CA LYS A 29 33.66 3.21 -29.13
C LYS A 29 33.67 1.96 -28.24
N LYS A 30 34.78 1.22 -28.27
CA LYS A 30 35.12 0.21 -27.25
C LYS A 30 35.99 0.85 -26.17
N GLU A 31 35.91 0.34 -24.95
CA GLU A 31 36.71 0.83 -23.80
C GLU A 31 36.67 2.37 -23.72
N GLN A 32 35.46 2.93 -23.75
CA GLN A 32 35.30 4.38 -23.70
C GLN A 32 35.67 4.87 -22.30
N TYR A 33 36.79 5.60 -22.21
CA TYR A 33 37.26 6.15 -20.95
C TYR A 33 36.35 7.27 -20.45
N LEU A 34 35.81 7.10 -19.26
CA LEU A 34 34.98 8.05 -18.53
C LEU A 34 35.64 8.44 -17.20
N LYS A 35 35.45 9.69 -16.77
CA LYS A 35 36.07 10.30 -15.58
C LYS A 35 35.27 11.53 -15.15
N ASN A 36 35.23 11.82 -13.86
CA ASN A 36 34.75 13.10 -13.34
C ASN A 36 35.83 13.75 -12.47
N ASP A 37 35.57 14.99 -12.05
CA ASP A 37 36.51 15.76 -11.24
C ASP A 37 36.54 15.31 -9.76
N ASN A 38 35.58 14.46 -9.36
CA ASN A 38 35.50 13.85 -8.03
C ASN A 38 36.29 12.53 -7.91
N GLY A 39 37.14 12.22 -8.90
CA GLY A 39 38.09 11.09 -8.86
C GLY A 39 37.55 9.75 -9.38
N ALA A 40 36.26 9.63 -9.71
CA ALA A 40 35.72 8.41 -10.30
C ALA A 40 36.11 8.31 -11.78
N SER A 41 36.58 7.14 -12.21
CA SER A 41 36.89 6.86 -13.61
C SER A 41 36.64 5.39 -13.97
N GLY A 42 36.64 5.07 -15.26
CA GLY A 42 36.58 3.71 -15.76
C GLY A 42 36.46 3.63 -17.27
N PHE A 43 36.39 2.42 -17.80
CA PHE A 43 36.31 2.14 -19.23
C PHE A 43 35.03 1.36 -19.50
N VAL A 44 34.11 1.97 -20.25
CA VAL A 44 32.89 1.25 -20.69
C VAL A 44 33.30 0.24 -21.76
N ASP A 45 32.94 -1.03 -21.58
CA ASP A 45 33.26 -2.09 -22.54
C ASP A 45 32.82 -1.75 -23.95
N ILE A 46 31.52 -1.50 -24.13
CA ILE A 46 30.94 -1.08 -25.41
C ILE A 46 30.06 0.14 -25.19
N PHE A 47 30.41 1.22 -25.89
CA PHE A 47 29.65 2.45 -25.97
C PHE A 47 29.03 2.55 -27.38
N ALA A 48 27.70 2.54 -27.45
CA ALA A 48 26.96 2.49 -28.71
C ALA A 48 25.82 3.51 -28.74
N ARG A 49 25.14 3.61 -29.90
CA ARG A 49 23.86 4.30 -30.05
C ARG A 49 22.81 3.36 -30.64
N ASP A 50 21.58 3.48 -30.18
CA ASP A 50 20.46 2.77 -30.80
C ASP A 50 19.86 3.54 -31.98
N GLN A 51 18.88 2.93 -32.65
CA GLN A 51 18.19 3.51 -33.81
C GLN A 51 17.45 4.82 -33.49
N LYS A 52 17.13 5.08 -32.22
CA LYS A 52 16.51 6.34 -31.75
C LYS A 52 17.55 7.38 -31.34
N GLY A 53 18.83 7.10 -31.55
CA GLY A 53 19.95 7.97 -31.20
C GLY A 53 20.32 7.95 -29.71
N ARG A 54 19.68 7.11 -28.88
CA ARG A 54 19.99 7.04 -27.45
C ARG A 54 21.32 6.35 -27.23
N ILE A 55 22.08 6.81 -26.24
CA ILE A 55 23.34 6.18 -25.84
C ILE A 55 23.04 4.82 -25.20
N VAL A 56 23.81 3.81 -25.57
CA VAL A 56 23.71 2.46 -25.00
C VAL A 56 25.05 2.13 -24.35
N ILE A 57 25.02 1.97 -23.03
CA ILE A 57 26.18 1.58 -22.21
C ILE A 57 26.04 0.08 -21.96
N ILE A 58 27.00 -0.70 -22.47
CA ILE A 58 26.97 -2.16 -22.36
C ILE A 58 28.20 -2.58 -21.56
N GLU A 59 27.94 -3.31 -20.47
CA GLU A 59 28.95 -3.92 -19.63
C GLU A 59 28.95 -5.44 -19.83
N ILE A 60 30.12 -6.05 -19.94
CA ILE A 60 30.27 -7.48 -20.25
C ILE A 60 31.02 -8.16 -19.12
N LYS A 61 30.47 -9.26 -18.60
CA LYS A 61 31.10 -10.05 -17.52
C LYS A 61 31.23 -11.52 -17.87
N LYS A 62 32.40 -12.11 -17.67
CA LYS A 62 32.64 -13.54 -17.98
C LYS A 62 32.45 -14.48 -16.79
N SER A 63 32.77 -14.06 -15.56
CA SER A 63 32.79 -14.93 -14.38
C SER A 63 31.88 -14.40 -13.26
N ASP A 64 31.49 -15.27 -12.33
CA ASP A 64 30.68 -14.87 -11.16
C ASP A 64 31.33 -13.75 -10.35
N ALA A 65 32.64 -13.83 -10.11
CA ALA A 65 33.37 -12.81 -9.35
C ALA A 65 33.29 -11.43 -10.02
N ALA A 66 33.35 -11.38 -11.36
CA ALA A 66 33.26 -10.15 -12.12
C ALA A 66 31.79 -9.69 -12.27
N ALA A 67 30.84 -10.62 -12.36
CA ALA A 67 29.41 -10.35 -12.46
C ALA A 67 28.89 -9.56 -11.26
N ARG A 68 29.37 -9.86 -10.04
CA ARG A 68 29.04 -9.12 -8.80
C ARG A 68 29.31 -7.61 -8.89
N GLN A 69 30.30 -7.19 -9.68
CA GLN A 69 30.68 -5.78 -9.82
C GLN A 69 29.92 -5.07 -10.94
N GLY A 70 29.37 -5.81 -11.91
CA GLY A 70 28.86 -5.24 -13.17
C GLY A 70 27.76 -4.19 -12.99
N LEU A 71 26.85 -4.36 -12.03
CA LEU A 71 25.78 -3.38 -11.76
C LEU A 71 26.32 -2.08 -11.17
N GLN A 72 27.32 -2.15 -10.28
CA GLN A 72 27.97 -0.97 -9.72
C GLN A 72 28.71 -0.20 -10.83
N GLU A 73 29.32 -0.92 -11.77
CA GLU A 73 29.98 -0.30 -12.92
C GLU A 73 29.00 0.39 -13.85
N LEU A 74 27.87 -0.25 -14.17
CA LEU A 74 26.81 0.41 -14.94
C LEU A 74 26.26 1.67 -14.27
N ALA A 75 26.01 1.64 -12.95
CA ALA A 75 25.57 2.80 -12.19
C ALA A 75 26.62 3.94 -12.22
N LYS A 76 27.91 3.58 -12.05
CA LYS A 76 29.05 4.49 -12.18
C LYS A 76 29.09 5.12 -13.58
N TYR A 77 28.98 4.33 -14.65
CA TYR A 77 29.02 4.83 -16.02
C TYR A 77 27.83 5.73 -16.34
N ALA A 78 26.62 5.39 -15.89
CA ALA A 78 25.46 6.26 -16.00
C ALA A 78 25.71 7.65 -15.37
N ALA A 79 26.35 7.70 -14.20
CA ALA A 79 26.72 8.96 -13.55
C ALA A 79 27.81 9.72 -14.32
N LEU A 80 28.86 9.03 -14.77
CA LEU A 80 29.98 9.66 -15.48
C LEU A 80 29.58 10.22 -16.85
N VAL A 81 28.70 9.54 -17.59
CA VAL A 81 28.20 10.06 -18.86
C VAL A 81 27.39 11.34 -18.65
N ARG A 82 26.50 11.39 -17.66
CA ARG A 82 25.74 12.62 -17.34
C ARG A 82 26.62 13.77 -16.88
N ALA A 83 27.71 13.46 -16.16
CA ALA A 83 28.64 14.49 -15.68
C ALA A 83 29.44 15.14 -16.83
N ARG A 84 29.72 14.38 -17.90
CA ARG A 84 30.49 14.86 -19.06
C ARG A 84 29.64 15.38 -20.21
N SER A 85 28.42 14.89 -20.32
CA SER A 85 27.51 15.16 -21.42
C SER A 85 26.19 15.61 -20.81
N LEU A 86 25.67 16.77 -21.21
CA LEU A 86 24.39 17.33 -20.76
C LEU A 86 23.19 16.52 -21.29
N ILE A 87 23.16 15.22 -21.00
CA ILE A 87 22.14 14.28 -21.44
C ILE A 87 21.10 14.03 -20.34
N LYS A 88 19.86 13.84 -20.76
CA LYS A 88 18.72 13.49 -19.90
C LYS A 88 18.73 11.99 -19.57
N SER A 89 18.07 11.61 -18.49
CA SER A 89 17.87 10.19 -18.11
C SER A 89 17.20 9.36 -19.20
N THR A 90 16.42 9.98 -20.08
CA THR A 90 15.70 9.34 -21.18
C THR A 90 16.56 9.12 -22.44
N GLU A 91 17.77 9.67 -22.48
CA GLU A 91 18.65 9.67 -23.66
C GLU A 91 19.73 8.58 -23.61
N TYR A 92 19.71 7.74 -22.57
CA TYR A 92 20.59 6.58 -22.47
C TYR A 92 19.91 5.39 -21.80
N ARG A 93 20.47 4.21 -22.03
CA ARG A 93 20.04 2.94 -21.44
C ARG A 93 21.24 2.06 -21.15
N LEU A 94 21.03 1.11 -20.25
CA LEU A 94 22.06 0.23 -19.70
C LEU A 94 21.79 -1.21 -20.13
N ILE A 95 22.83 -1.93 -20.51
CA ILE A 95 22.79 -3.37 -20.77
C ILE A 95 23.91 -4.03 -19.98
N ILE A 96 23.57 -5.07 -19.23
CA ILE A 96 24.57 -6.00 -18.69
C ILE A 96 24.48 -7.31 -19.46
N LEU A 97 25.61 -7.77 -19.99
CA LEU A 97 25.74 -9.06 -20.63
C LEU A 97 26.68 -9.93 -19.81
N SER A 98 26.27 -11.13 -19.44
CA SER A 98 27.16 -12.03 -18.72
C SER A 98 27.03 -13.48 -19.16
N VAL A 99 28.14 -14.21 -19.13
CA VAL A 99 28.14 -15.66 -19.33
C VAL A 99 27.52 -16.35 -18.12
N GLU A 100 27.89 -15.92 -16.92
CA GLU A 100 27.40 -16.46 -15.64
C GLU A 100 26.38 -15.53 -15.00
N TRP A 101 25.29 -16.10 -14.50
CA TRP A 101 24.16 -15.36 -13.93
C TRP A 101 23.82 -15.76 -12.50
N HIS A 102 24.50 -16.77 -11.95
CA HIS A 102 24.20 -17.33 -10.64
C HIS A 102 24.22 -16.28 -9.53
N GLU A 103 25.26 -15.44 -9.51
CA GLU A 103 25.45 -14.37 -8.52
C GLU A 103 24.90 -13.01 -8.98
N LEU A 104 24.38 -12.92 -10.21
CA LEU A 104 23.92 -11.67 -10.81
C LEU A 104 22.40 -11.56 -10.88
N LEU A 105 21.67 -12.66 -10.99
CA LEU A 105 20.22 -12.64 -11.23
C LEU A 105 19.45 -11.91 -10.13
N THR A 106 19.71 -12.22 -8.86
CA THR A 106 19.05 -11.58 -7.71
C THR A 106 19.32 -10.07 -7.64
N PRO A 107 20.59 -9.61 -7.57
CA PRO A 107 20.86 -8.17 -7.53
C PRO A 107 20.46 -7.43 -8.82
N PHE A 108 20.49 -8.10 -9.98
CA PHE A 108 19.97 -7.53 -11.23
C PHE A 108 18.47 -7.28 -11.14
N SER A 109 17.70 -8.23 -10.63
CA SER A 109 16.25 -8.13 -10.50
C SER A 109 15.86 -7.02 -9.52
N GLU A 110 16.54 -6.97 -8.38
CA GLU A 110 16.37 -5.89 -7.40
C GLU A 110 16.69 -4.51 -8.00
N PHE A 111 17.82 -4.39 -8.70
CA PHE A 111 18.18 -3.14 -9.34
C PHE A 111 17.21 -2.78 -10.49
N TYR A 112 16.71 -3.77 -11.23
CA TYR A 112 15.77 -3.57 -12.32
C TYR A 112 14.47 -2.92 -11.84
N HIS A 113 13.90 -3.39 -10.73
CA HIS A 113 12.64 -2.87 -10.18
C HIS A 113 12.78 -1.47 -9.58
N ASN A 114 13.96 -1.14 -9.04
CA ASN A 114 14.16 0.09 -8.27
C ASN A 114 14.93 1.18 -9.03
N THR A 115 15.42 0.90 -10.23
CA THR A 115 16.24 1.85 -11.00
C THR A 115 15.41 2.73 -11.92
N ARG A 116 15.82 3.99 -12.04
CA ARG A 116 15.26 4.92 -13.05
C ARG A 116 15.82 4.71 -14.46
N TYR A 117 16.76 3.79 -14.63
CA TYR A 117 17.42 3.55 -15.90
C TYR A 117 16.64 2.52 -16.72
N ALA A 118 16.55 2.71 -18.03
CA ALA A 118 16.14 1.63 -18.92
C ALA A 118 17.24 0.55 -18.92
N LEU A 119 17.01 -0.56 -18.21
CA LEU A 119 17.97 -1.63 -17.99
C LEU A 119 17.55 -2.92 -18.71
N LYS A 120 18.51 -3.61 -19.33
CA LYS A 120 18.35 -4.99 -19.84
C LYS A 120 19.49 -5.88 -19.39
N GLY A 121 19.20 -7.16 -19.19
CA GLY A 121 20.15 -8.20 -18.83
C GLY A 121 20.16 -9.33 -19.85
N GLY A 122 21.32 -9.74 -20.35
CA GLY A 122 21.46 -10.84 -21.31
C GLY A 122 22.47 -11.90 -20.87
N LYS A 123 22.11 -13.18 -21.01
CA LYS A 123 23.01 -14.30 -20.86
C LYS A 123 23.72 -14.61 -22.17
N ILE A 124 25.05 -14.54 -22.16
CA ILE A 124 25.90 -14.91 -23.29
C ILE A 124 26.11 -16.42 -23.28
N SER A 125 25.72 -17.09 -24.35
CA SER A 125 26.10 -18.47 -24.60
C SER A 125 27.39 -18.50 -25.41
N LEU A 126 28.42 -19.17 -24.90
CA LEU A 126 29.70 -19.33 -25.60
C LEU A 126 29.69 -20.61 -26.44
N GLY A 127 30.20 -20.49 -27.66
CA GLY A 127 30.43 -21.62 -28.54
C GLY A 127 31.64 -22.45 -28.20
N ASN A 128 31.91 -23.45 -29.03
CA ASN A 128 33.05 -24.36 -28.84
C ASN A 128 34.43 -23.68 -28.94
N ASP A 129 34.50 -22.55 -29.65
CA ASP A 129 35.68 -21.69 -29.79
C ASP A 129 35.83 -20.66 -28.66
N GLY A 130 34.88 -20.64 -27.72
CA GLY A 130 34.83 -19.71 -26.60
C GLY A 130 34.34 -18.31 -26.94
N LEU A 131 33.80 -18.09 -28.15
CA LEU A 131 33.20 -16.82 -28.57
C LEU A 131 31.67 -16.84 -28.41
N PRO A 132 31.01 -15.68 -28.30
CA PRO A 132 29.56 -15.60 -28.25
C PRO A 132 28.87 -16.22 -29.47
N GLU A 133 27.91 -17.12 -29.24
CA GLU A 133 27.03 -17.67 -30.29
C GLU A 133 25.66 -16.99 -30.31
N HIS A 134 25.09 -16.73 -29.12
CA HIS A 134 23.81 -16.04 -28.98
C HIS A 134 23.67 -15.40 -27.60
N ILE A 135 22.72 -14.46 -27.49
CA ILE A 135 22.34 -13.81 -26.25
C ILE A 135 20.89 -14.16 -25.93
N LYS A 136 20.66 -14.74 -24.74
CA LYS A 136 19.32 -14.96 -24.19
C LYS A 136 18.99 -13.85 -23.21
N TRP A 137 17.94 -13.07 -23.48
CA TRP A 137 17.48 -12.05 -22.54
C TRP A 137 16.97 -12.67 -21.24
N ILE A 138 17.31 -12.04 -20.13
CA ILE A 138 16.90 -12.45 -18.79
C ILE A 138 15.61 -11.73 -18.43
N SER A 139 14.61 -12.50 -18.01
CA SER A 139 13.48 -11.98 -17.27
C SER A 139 13.92 -11.78 -15.81
N PRO A 140 13.76 -10.57 -15.24
CA PRO A 140 14.03 -10.36 -13.82
C PRO A 140 13.12 -11.28 -12.99
N LEU A 141 13.61 -11.66 -11.80
CA LEU A 141 12.78 -12.29 -10.79
C LEU A 141 11.65 -11.32 -10.40
N PRO A 142 10.48 -11.83 -9.98
CA PRO A 142 9.41 -11.01 -9.42
C PRO A 142 9.96 -10.10 -8.31
N LYS A 143 9.39 -8.90 -8.17
CA LYS A 143 9.72 -8.02 -7.05
C LYS A 143 9.39 -8.80 -5.77
N GLN A 144 10.34 -8.91 -4.86
CA GLN A 144 10.05 -9.56 -3.57
C GLN A 144 9.04 -8.69 -2.81
N ALA A 145 7.99 -9.32 -2.31
CA ALA A 145 7.01 -8.64 -1.49
C ALA A 145 7.69 -8.09 -0.24
N GLU A 146 7.32 -6.86 0.11
CA GLU A 146 7.64 -6.31 1.42
C GLU A 146 6.69 -6.92 2.44
N ARG A 147 7.06 -6.85 3.72
CA ARG A 147 6.20 -7.33 4.79
C ARG A 147 4.89 -6.54 4.75
N SER A 148 3.78 -7.26 4.66
CA SER A 148 2.44 -6.69 4.69
C SER A 148 1.47 -7.78 5.10
N PHE A 149 0.54 -7.48 5.99
CA PHE A 149 -0.55 -8.40 6.30
C PHE A 149 -1.65 -8.28 5.24
N SER A 150 -2.18 -9.42 4.79
CA SER A 150 -3.40 -9.44 3.99
C SER A 150 -4.51 -8.69 4.69
N ARG A 151 -5.24 -7.85 3.96
CA ARG A 151 -6.27 -6.99 4.51
C ARG A 151 -7.36 -7.72 5.30
N ARG A 152 -7.74 -8.91 4.86
CA ARG A 152 -8.74 -9.74 5.54
C ARG A 152 -8.07 -10.59 6.61
N HIS A 153 -8.56 -10.41 7.83
CA HIS A 153 -8.12 -11.11 9.02
C HIS A 153 -9.28 -11.95 9.56
N PHE A 154 -9.00 -12.88 10.47
CA PHE A 154 -10.03 -13.75 11.05
C PHE A 154 -9.88 -13.83 12.56
N ILE A 155 -11.00 -13.88 13.27
CA ILE A 155 -11.05 -13.99 14.73
C ILE A 155 -11.88 -15.21 15.07
N TRP A 156 -11.29 -16.14 15.83
CA TRP A 156 -12.02 -17.20 16.52
C TRP A 156 -12.20 -16.83 17.99
N GLU A 157 -13.40 -17.05 18.49
CA GLU A 157 -13.80 -16.67 19.84
C GLU A 157 -13.75 -17.85 20.79
N TYR A 158 -13.25 -17.59 22.00
CA TYR A 158 -13.04 -18.61 23.01
C TYR A 158 -13.51 -18.17 24.41
N ASN A 159 -14.07 -19.11 25.17
CA ASN A 159 -14.38 -18.93 26.60
C ASN A 159 -13.25 -19.42 27.55
N ASP A 160 -12.27 -20.15 27.02
CA ASP A 160 -11.18 -20.76 27.77
C ASP A 160 -9.82 -20.63 27.05
N ILE A 161 -8.79 -20.23 27.78
CA ILE A 161 -7.45 -19.99 27.22
C ILE A 161 -6.78 -21.28 26.70
N LYS A 162 -7.06 -22.45 27.29
CA LYS A 162 -6.47 -23.70 26.81
C LYS A 162 -7.10 -24.11 25.49
N LYS A 163 -8.41 -23.92 25.34
CA LYS A 163 -9.10 -24.06 24.05
C LYS A 163 -8.53 -23.10 23.01
N ALA A 164 -8.38 -21.81 23.34
CA ALA A 164 -7.82 -20.82 22.42
C ALA A 164 -6.42 -21.23 21.92
N ARG A 165 -5.54 -21.65 22.82
CA ARG A 165 -4.19 -22.14 22.47
C ARG A 165 -4.22 -23.41 21.63
N ALA A 166 -5.11 -24.36 21.96
CA ALA A 166 -5.28 -25.58 21.17
C ALA A 166 -5.82 -25.28 19.77
N GLY A 167 -6.76 -24.34 19.66
CA GLY A 167 -7.30 -23.84 18.39
C GLY A 167 -6.22 -23.18 17.53
N ALA A 168 -5.42 -22.28 18.10
CA ALA A 168 -4.29 -21.66 17.39
C ALA A 168 -3.25 -22.71 16.91
N GLN A 169 -3.01 -23.77 17.70
CA GLN A 169 -2.16 -24.89 17.31
C GLN A 169 -2.78 -25.71 16.17
N ALA A 170 -4.08 -25.99 16.20
CA ALA A 170 -4.78 -26.69 15.13
C ALA A 170 -4.77 -25.87 13.83
N GLY A 171 -5.04 -24.58 13.92
CA GLY A 171 -4.94 -23.63 12.80
C GLY A 171 -3.54 -23.60 12.21
N THR A 172 -2.51 -23.53 13.06
CA THR A 172 -1.10 -23.61 12.63
C THR A 172 -0.81 -24.85 11.80
N GLN A 173 -1.18 -26.03 12.31
CA GLN A 173 -0.92 -27.30 11.63
C GLN A 173 -1.64 -27.36 10.28
N TYR A 174 -2.84 -26.80 10.21
CA TYR A 174 -3.60 -26.70 8.98
C TYR A 174 -2.91 -25.77 7.96
N MET A 175 -2.57 -24.54 8.34
CA MET A 175 -1.92 -23.58 7.44
C MET A 175 -0.59 -24.12 6.87
N GLN A 176 0.23 -24.74 7.73
CA GLN A 176 1.48 -25.36 7.30
C GLN A 176 1.25 -26.52 6.31
N ARG A 177 0.21 -27.33 6.52
CA ARG A 177 -0.13 -28.47 5.66
C ARG A 177 -0.55 -28.02 4.26
N ILE A 178 -1.31 -26.93 4.17
CA ILE A 178 -1.80 -26.40 2.87
C ILE A 178 -0.73 -25.61 2.10
N GLY A 179 0.43 -25.36 2.70
CA GLY A 179 1.53 -24.62 2.06
C GLY A 179 1.51 -23.12 2.32
N LEU A 180 0.68 -22.63 3.25
CA LEU A 180 0.74 -21.26 3.72
C LEU A 180 1.82 -21.16 4.81
N HIS A 181 2.88 -20.40 4.55
CA HIS A 181 4.10 -20.44 5.38
C HIS A 181 4.31 -19.22 6.26
N ASN A 182 3.86 -18.04 5.81
CA ASN A 182 4.14 -16.76 6.46
C ASN A 182 2.84 -16.20 7.06
N PHE A 183 2.63 -16.41 8.36
CA PHE A 183 1.45 -15.93 9.06
C PHE A 183 1.70 -15.81 10.56
N ILE A 184 0.76 -15.18 11.26
CA ILE A 184 0.74 -15.12 12.72
C ILE A 184 -0.63 -15.50 13.27
N PHE A 185 -0.62 -16.01 14.50
CA PHE A 185 -1.79 -16.06 15.37
C PHE A 185 -1.51 -15.22 16.61
N ALA A 186 -2.39 -14.29 16.95
CA ALA A 186 -2.38 -13.60 18.24
C ALA A 186 -3.45 -14.21 19.15
N VAL A 187 -3.03 -14.87 20.23
CA VAL A 187 -3.93 -15.37 21.28
C VAL A 187 -4.11 -14.23 22.28
N ILE A 188 -5.29 -13.63 22.26
CA ILE A 188 -5.64 -12.44 23.04
C ILE A 188 -6.47 -12.85 24.23
N THR A 189 -6.14 -12.37 25.41
CA THR A 189 -7.01 -12.42 26.59
C THR A 189 -7.68 -11.07 26.76
N LEU A 190 -9.01 -11.06 26.80
CA LEU A 190 -9.79 -9.83 26.94
C LEU A 190 -9.75 -9.31 28.39
N ALA A 191 -9.80 -7.99 28.54
CA ALA A 191 -9.86 -7.32 29.83
C ALA A 191 -11.23 -7.52 30.51
N ASP A 192 -12.31 -7.55 29.72
CA ASP A 192 -13.66 -7.90 30.15
C ASP A 192 -14.12 -9.17 29.43
N GLY A 193 -14.58 -10.15 30.21
CA GLY A 193 -15.15 -11.42 29.71
C GLY A 193 -16.68 -11.45 29.72
N SER A 194 -17.32 -10.28 29.80
CA SER A 194 -18.77 -10.16 29.73
C SER A 194 -19.28 -10.77 28.41
N HIS A 195 -20.42 -11.46 28.47
CA HIS A 195 -21.03 -12.21 27.34
C HIS A 195 -20.41 -13.58 27.03
N GLY A 196 -19.54 -14.11 27.88
CA GLY A 196 -19.10 -15.52 27.81
C GLY A 196 -17.94 -15.79 26.86
N ILE A 197 -17.38 -14.74 26.24
CA ILE A 197 -16.14 -14.78 25.46
C ILE A 197 -15.08 -14.04 26.27
N SER A 198 -13.93 -14.68 26.47
CA SER A 198 -12.83 -14.17 27.30
C SER A 198 -11.48 -14.19 26.58
N HIS A 199 -11.39 -14.93 25.47
CA HIS A 199 -10.19 -15.09 24.69
C HIS A 199 -10.50 -15.06 23.20
N LEU A 200 -9.54 -14.58 22.40
CA LEU A 200 -9.63 -14.57 20.94
C LEU A 200 -8.37 -15.21 20.34
N VAL A 201 -8.53 -15.86 19.20
CA VAL A 201 -7.40 -16.22 18.32
C VAL A 201 -7.55 -15.39 17.05
N TYR A 202 -6.65 -14.42 16.89
CA TYR A 202 -6.62 -13.49 15.77
C TYR A 202 -5.60 -13.96 14.73
N PHE A 203 -6.02 -14.16 13.50
CA PHE A 203 -5.19 -14.62 12.39
C PHE A 203 -4.99 -13.54 11.36
N SER A 204 -3.75 -13.44 10.89
CA SER A 204 -3.41 -12.74 9.66
C SER A 204 -2.23 -13.42 8.98
N GLN A 205 -2.23 -13.37 7.65
CA GLN A 205 -1.19 -13.92 6.79
C GLN A 205 -0.41 -12.80 6.11
N GLN A 206 0.85 -13.06 5.77
CA GLN A 206 1.57 -12.20 4.84
C GLN A 206 0.78 -12.14 3.53
N GLU A 207 0.62 -10.94 2.98
CA GLU A 207 0.10 -10.78 1.63
C GLU A 207 1.14 -11.29 0.63
N GLU A 208 0.79 -12.39 -0.03
CA GLU A 208 1.59 -13.01 -1.08
C GLU A 208 1.03 -12.64 -2.47
N SER A 209 1.72 -13.05 -3.55
CA SER A 209 1.25 -12.74 -4.91
C SER A 209 0.04 -13.57 -5.33
N ALA A 210 -0.71 -13.09 -6.33
CA ALA A 210 -1.83 -13.82 -6.89
C ALA A 210 -1.41 -15.22 -7.41
N GLU A 211 -0.23 -15.33 -8.02
CA GLU A 211 0.32 -16.61 -8.51
C GLU A 211 0.60 -17.58 -7.36
N PHE A 212 1.11 -17.10 -6.23
CA PHE A 212 1.34 -17.92 -5.04
C PHE A 212 0.02 -18.51 -4.53
N TYR A 213 -1.00 -17.68 -4.36
CA TYR A 213 -2.31 -18.13 -3.88
C TYR A 213 -2.98 -19.09 -4.87
N GLN A 214 -2.96 -18.76 -6.16
CA GLN A 214 -3.51 -19.62 -7.21
C GLN A 214 -2.82 -20.99 -7.25
N GLU A 215 -1.51 -21.06 -7.01
CA GLU A 215 -0.80 -22.35 -6.96
C GLU A 215 -1.32 -23.23 -5.82
N ILE A 216 -1.59 -22.67 -4.64
CA ILE A 216 -2.18 -23.41 -3.53
C ILE A 216 -3.61 -23.82 -3.85
N ILE A 217 -4.44 -22.89 -4.35
CA ILE A 217 -5.85 -23.13 -4.67
C ILE A 217 -5.97 -24.25 -5.71
N ASN A 218 -5.23 -24.19 -6.82
CA ASN A 218 -5.29 -25.18 -7.90
C ASN A 218 -4.82 -26.59 -7.50
N ARG A 219 -4.07 -26.72 -6.40
CA ARG A 219 -3.69 -28.02 -5.84
C ARG A 219 -4.76 -28.61 -4.93
N ARG A 220 -5.65 -27.76 -4.39
CA ARG A 220 -6.64 -28.12 -3.38
C ARG A 220 -8.04 -28.25 -3.96
N PHE A 221 -8.44 -27.32 -4.81
CA PHE A 221 -9.76 -27.24 -5.42
C PHE A 221 -9.70 -27.72 -6.88
N PHE A 222 -10.77 -28.34 -7.37
CA PHE A 222 -10.87 -28.88 -8.72
C PHE A 222 -12.33 -29.05 -9.15
N GLY A 223 -12.59 -29.17 -10.44
CA GLY A 223 -13.95 -29.33 -10.98
C GLY A 223 -14.78 -28.05 -10.87
N GLU A 224 -16.09 -28.21 -10.71
CA GLU A 224 -17.07 -27.10 -10.71
C GLU A 224 -16.73 -26.02 -9.66
N ASP A 225 -16.29 -26.40 -8.45
CA ASP A 225 -15.93 -25.43 -7.40
C ASP A 225 -14.80 -24.48 -7.80
N LEU A 226 -13.80 -24.98 -8.54
CA LEU A 226 -12.69 -24.17 -9.02
C LEU A 226 -13.10 -23.33 -10.24
N GLU A 227 -13.94 -23.88 -11.12
CA GLU A 227 -14.48 -23.18 -12.28
C GLU A 227 -15.33 -21.98 -11.85
N GLU A 228 -16.29 -22.19 -10.93
CA GLU A 228 -17.15 -21.12 -10.39
C GLU A 228 -16.33 -20.01 -9.72
N PHE A 229 -15.33 -20.38 -8.91
CA PHE A 229 -14.47 -19.40 -8.26
C PHE A 229 -13.68 -18.56 -9.28
N ASN A 230 -13.13 -19.20 -10.32
CA ASN A 230 -12.40 -18.47 -11.37
C ASN A 230 -13.32 -17.55 -12.19
N GLU A 231 -14.52 -18.02 -12.57
CA GLU A 231 -15.51 -17.19 -13.27
C GLU A 231 -15.92 -15.97 -12.43
N TRP A 232 -16.07 -16.15 -11.12
CA TRP A 232 -16.37 -15.05 -10.22
C TRP A 232 -15.22 -14.04 -10.11
N LEU A 233 -13.97 -14.51 -10.04
CA LEU A 233 -12.79 -13.63 -10.06
C LEU A 233 -12.68 -12.83 -11.36
N GLU A 234 -13.01 -13.42 -12.52
CA GLU A 234 -13.02 -12.73 -13.82
C GLU A 234 -14.02 -11.56 -13.86
N GLY A 235 -15.06 -11.59 -13.03
CA GLY A 235 -16.04 -10.51 -12.89
C GLY A 235 -15.53 -9.30 -12.09
N MET A 236 -14.37 -9.38 -11.44
CA MET A 236 -13.83 -8.30 -10.61
C MET A 236 -12.92 -7.36 -11.41
N SER A 237 -13.03 -6.05 -11.13
CA SER A 237 -12.22 -5.02 -11.79
C SER A 237 -10.99 -4.59 -11.01
N GLU A 238 -11.03 -4.67 -9.67
CA GLU A 238 -9.97 -4.14 -8.80
C GLU A 238 -8.96 -5.26 -8.43
N PRO A 239 -7.67 -5.11 -8.78
CA PRO A 239 -6.65 -6.12 -8.48
C PRO A 239 -6.50 -6.46 -6.99
N SER A 240 -6.71 -5.49 -6.10
CA SER A 240 -6.67 -5.67 -4.64
C SER A 240 -7.81 -6.56 -4.14
N ASP A 241 -8.98 -6.46 -4.76
CA ASP A 241 -10.14 -7.27 -4.38
C ASP A 241 -9.89 -8.72 -4.79
N ILE A 242 -9.44 -8.92 -6.04
CA ILE A 242 -9.00 -10.24 -6.54
C ILE A 242 -7.98 -10.87 -5.59
N LEU A 243 -6.98 -10.09 -5.15
CA LEU A 243 -5.95 -10.58 -4.25
C LEU A 243 -6.51 -10.97 -2.88
N GLY A 244 -7.41 -10.16 -2.33
CA GLY A 244 -8.09 -10.44 -1.05
C GLY A 244 -8.92 -11.73 -1.10
N GLU A 245 -9.63 -11.95 -2.20
CA GLU A 245 -10.42 -13.18 -2.37
C GLU A 245 -9.56 -14.43 -2.57
N LEU A 246 -8.47 -14.31 -3.31
CA LEU A 246 -7.47 -15.38 -3.42
C LEU A 246 -6.89 -15.72 -2.04
N ALA A 247 -6.52 -14.71 -1.25
CA ALA A 247 -5.97 -14.88 0.09
C ALA A 247 -6.95 -15.61 1.03
N ASP A 248 -8.26 -15.31 0.93
CA ASP A 248 -9.30 -15.99 1.71
C ASP A 248 -9.51 -17.43 1.26
N LYS A 249 -9.61 -17.66 -0.05
CA LYS A 249 -9.85 -18.99 -0.62
C LYS A 249 -8.75 -20.00 -0.27
N VAL A 250 -7.51 -19.52 -0.12
CA VAL A 250 -6.33 -20.36 0.14
C VAL A 250 -6.46 -21.21 1.39
N TRP A 251 -7.05 -20.70 2.47
CA TRP A 251 -7.19 -21.43 3.73
C TRP A 251 -8.63 -21.91 3.98
N GLU A 252 -9.58 -21.60 3.10
CA GLU A 252 -10.91 -22.19 3.12
C GLU A 252 -10.81 -23.73 3.13
N ASP A 253 -11.67 -24.37 3.94
CA ASP A 253 -11.65 -25.82 4.10
C ASP A 253 -12.43 -26.50 2.98
N ASN A 254 -11.88 -27.60 2.47
CA ASN A 254 -12.50 -28.49 1.49
C ASN A 254 -12.55 -29.94 2.00
N GLU A 255 -12.30 -30.14 3.31
CA GLU A 255 -12.28 -31.43 3.99
C GLU A 255 -13.62 -31.73 4.68
N GLU A 256 -13.81 -32.99 5.06
CA GLU A 256 -15.02 -33.49 5.75
C GLU A 256 -15.27 -32.83 7.12
N ILE A 257 -14.22 -32.34 7.77
CA ILE A 257 -14.28 -31.57 9.03
C ILE A 257 -13.69 -30.20 8.75
N SER A 258 -14.48 -29.15 8.98
CA SER A 258 -14.07 -27.77 8.70
C SER A 258 -12.96 -27.27 9.65
N LEU A 259 -12.19 -26.25 9.22
CA LEU A 259 -11.18 -25.62 10.05
C LEU A 259 -11.80 -25.05 11.33
N TYR A 260 -13.01 -24.49 11.21
CA TYR A 260 -13.78 -24.02 12.35
C TYR A 260 -14.01 -25.12 13.40
N GLU A 261 -14.42 -26.31 12.97
CA GLU A 261 -14.61 -27.46 13.85
C GLU A 261 -13.28 -27.98 14.42
N LYS A 262 -12.21 -28.00 13.62
CA LYS A 262 -10.86 -28.39 14.10
C LYS A 262 -10.32 -27.44 15.16
N MET A 263 -10.70 -26.16 15.09
CA MET A 263 -10.28 -25.13 16.04
C MET A 263 -11.13 -25.09 17.31
N ASP A 264 -12.24 -25.84 17.39
CA ASP A 264 -13.16 -25.92 18.55
C ASP A 264 -13.54 -24.54 19.13
N ALA A 265 -13.84 -23.59 18.24
CA ALA A 265 -14.19 -22.22 18.61
C ALA A 265 -15.68 -22.06 18.93
N GLU A 266 -16.01 -21.11 19.79
CA GLU A 266 -17.40 -20.74 20.09
C GLU A 266 -18.01 -19.80 19.04
N GLY A 267 -17.17 -19.09 18.29
CA GLY A 267 -17.59 -18.16 17.23
C GLY A 267 -16.45 -17.86 16.25
N LEU A 268 -16.82 -17.35 15.08
CA LEU A 268 -15.91 -16.90 14.02
C LEU A 268 -16.39 -15.55 13.50
N GLN A 269 -15.45 -14.61 13.36
CA GLN A 269 -15.71 -13.31 12.76
C GLN A 269 -14.65 -12.95 11.74
N ILE A 270 -15.09 -12.33 10.64
CA ILE A 270 -14.19 -11.60 9.75
C ILE A 270 -13.68 -10.37 10.49
N SER A 271 -12.42 -10.05 10.24
CA SER A 271 -11.72 -8.89 10.76
C SER A 271 -10.86 -8.25 9.69
N HIS A 272 -10.31 -7.10 10.02
CA HIS A 272 -9.52 -6.25 9.15
C HIS A 272 -8.81 -5.22 10.05
N PRO A 273 -7.86 -4.43 9.54
CA PRO A 273 -7.06 -3.52 10.36
C PRO A 273 -7.86 -2.58 11.26
N GLU A 274 -8.97 -2.03 10.79
CA GLU A 274 -9.82 -1.12 11.56
C GLU A 274 -10.53 -1.83 12.73
N LYS A 275 -10.96 -3.08 12.53
CA LYS A 275 -11.54 -3.90 13.61
C LYS A 275 -10.45 -4.39 14.57
N ALA A 276 -9.24 -4.60 14.08
CA ALA A 276 -8.07 -4.91 14.91
C ALA A 276 -7.76 -3.76 15.88
N GLN A 277 -7.92 -2.50 15.48
CA GLN A 277 -7.71 -1.35 16.37
C GLN A 277 -8.58 -1.40 17.63
N TYR A 278 -9.82 -1.90 17.50
CA TYR A 278 -10.70 -2.11 18.63
C TYR A 278 -10.22 -3.29 19.50
N TRP A 279 -10.09 -4.48 18.90
CA TRP A 279 -9.76 -5.70 19.66
C TRP A 279 -8.35 -5.71 20.25
N LEU A 280 -7.43 -4.92 19.70
CA LEU A 280 -6.05 -4.76 20.15
C LEU A 280 -5.82 -3.41 20.85
N SER A 281 -6.88 -2.76 21.32
CA SER A 281 -6.78 -1.57 22.15
C SER A 281 -6.43 -1.93 23.59
N ASP A 282 -5.77 -1.02 24.30
CA ASP A 282 -5.35 -1.21 25.69
C ASP A 282 -6.56 -1.43 26.64
N ASP A 283 -7.73 -0.91 26.28
CA ASP A 283 -8.97 -1.09 27.05
C ASP A 283 -9.58 -2.50 26.89
N MET A 284 -9.37 -3.11 25.72
CA MET A 284 -9.94 -4.42 25.38
C MET A 284 -9.02 -5.58 25.76
N VAL A 285 -7.70 -5.35 25.76
CA VAL A 285 -6.68 -6.39 25.90
C VAL A 285 -6.10 -6.41 27.30
N LYS A 286 -6.11 -7.59 27.92
CA LYS A 286 -5.35 -7.87 29.14
C LYS A 286 -3.95 -8.41 28.86
N ASP A 287 -3.85 -9.31 27.89
CA ASP A 287 -2.62 -10.00 27.52
C ASP A 287 -2.68 -10.49 26.08
N VAL A 288 -1.52 -10.59 25.41
CA VAL A 288 -1.41 -11.10 24.04
C VAL A 288 -0.19 -11.99 23.91
N GLU A 289 -0.41 -13.19 23.39
CA GLU A 289 0.63 -14.14 22.99
C GLU A 289 0.68 -14.21 21.45
N ILE A 290 1.79 -13.80 20.84
CA ILE A 290 1.99 -13.88 19.38
C ILE A 290 2.71 -15.18 19.03
N ILE A 291 2.07 -15.98 18.19
CA ILE A 291 2.62 -17.20 17.60
C ILE A 291 2.98 -16.90 16.15
N ARG A 292 4.27 -16.97 15.82
CA ARG A 292 4.83 -16.55 14.53
C ARG A 292 5.24 -17.74 13.68
N PHE A 293 5.05 -17.64 12.36
CA PHE A 293 5.45 -18.66 11.40
C PHE A 293 6.16 -18.09 10.17
N GLY A 294 7.00 -18.93 9.56
CA GLY A 294 7.78 -18.57 8.38
C GLY A 294 8.72 -17.39 8.64
N LEU A 295 8.70 -16.42 7.74
CA LEU A 295 9.55 -15.24 7.81
C LEU A 295 9.30 -14.36 9.05
N PHE A 296 8.13 -14.45 9.68
CA PHE A 296 7.86 -13.71 10.93
C PHE A 296 8.68 -14.21 12.13
N VAL A 297 9.20 -15.43 12.08
CA VAL A 297 10.14 -15.96 13.11
C VAL A 297 11.52 -15.36 12.95
N GLU A 298 11.99 -15.25 11.70
CA GLU A 298 13.30 -14.72 11.34
C GLU A 298 13.34 -13.18 11.38
N ALA A 299 12.18 -12.54 11.25
CA ALA A 299 12.05 -11.10 11.31
C ALA A 299 12.40 -10.62 12.72
N ASN A 300 13.45 -9.80 12.83
CA ASN A 300 13.87 -9.14 14.08
C ASN A 300 12.87 -8.03 14.48
N LEU A 301 11.62 -8.42 14.73
CA LEU A 301 10.48 -7.57 15.04
C LEU A 301 9.99 -7.84 16.45
N SER A 302 9.59 -6.78 17.15
CA SER A 302 8.89 -6.93 18.42
C SER A 302 7.42 -7.30 18.19
N ASP A 303 6.79 -7.93 19.18
CA ASP A 303 5.33 -8.18 19.12
C ASP A 303 4.54 -6.88 19.00
N ARG A 304 5.05 -5.78 19.59
CA ARG A 304 4.48 -4.45 19.47
C ARG A 304 4.44 -3.98 18.01
N ASP A 305 5.48 -4.24 17.23
CA ASP A 305 5.53 -3.83 15.82
C ASP A 305 4.48 -4.60 15.00
N LEU A 306 4.38 -5.92 15.21
CA LEU A 306 3.38 -6.77 14.54
C LEU A 306 1.95 -6.35 14.90
N LEU A 307 1.69 -6.05 16.17
CA LEU A 307 0.39 -5.57 16.63
C LEU A 307 0.04 -4.19 16.04
N ALA A 308 1.01 -3.29 15.90
CA ALA A 308 0.79 -2.00 15.26
C ALA A 308 0.47 -2.14 13.76
N GLU A 309 1.12 -3.09 13.08
CA GLU A 309 0.88 -3.39 11.68
C GLU A 309 -0.48 -4.08 11.45
N LEU A 310 -0.86 -5.04 12.30
CA LEU A 310 -2.21 -5.65 12.30
C LEU A 310 -3.32 -4.59 12.43
N ARG A 311 -3.05 -3.50 13.14
CA ARG A 311 -3.97 -2.36 13.31
C ARG A 311 -3.99 -1.41 12.10
N GLY A 312 -3.14 -1.64 11.10
CA GLY A 312 -3.03 -0.84 9.89
C GLY A 312 -2.39 0.52 10.10
N MET A 313 -1.73 0.75 11.25
CA MET A 313 -1.19 2.07 11.60
C MET A 313 -0.05 2.51 10.67
N GLN A 314 0.62 1.55 10.00
CA GLN A 314 1.74 1.79 9.09
C GLN A 314 1.35 1.74 7.59
N GLY A 315 0.06 1.94 7.25
CA GLY A 315 -0.37 2.07 5.86
C GLY A 315 -1.13 0.88 5.27
N GLY A 316 -1.73 0.01 6.10
CA GLY A 316 -2.60 -1.10 5.65
C GLY A 316 -4.10 -0.87 5.86
N SER A 317 -4.49 0.28 6.40
CA SER A 317 -5.88 0.65 6.65
C SER A 317 -6.39 1.62 5.59
N THR A 318 -7.64 1.44 5.13
CA THR A 318 -8.28 2.41 4.21
C THR A 318 -9.09 3.47 4.92
N TYR A 319 -9.01 3.51 6.25
CA TYR A 319 -9.79 4.43 7.07
C TYR A 319 -8.90 5.26 7.96
N ASN A 320 -7.87 4.66 8.53
CA ASN A 320 -6.99 5.29 9.51
C ASN A 320 -5.54 5.21 9.06
N MET A 321 -4.76 6.22 9.37
CA MET A 321 -3.32 6.21 9.13
C MET A 321 -2.64 7.12 10.15
N ASP A 322 -1.50 6.68 10.67
CA ASP A 322 -0.67 7.41 11.63
C ASP A 322 0.81 7.14 11.31
N ILE A 323 1.36 7.93 10.38
CA ILE A 323 2.70 7.71 9.81
C ILE A 323 3.59 8.93 10.07
N VAL A 324 4.83 8.67 10.44
CA VAL A 324 5.92 9.65 10.46
C VAL A 324 6.92 9.27 9.38
N ALA A 325 7.22 10.20 8.48
CA ALA A 325 8.16 10.02 7.39
C ALA A 325 9.27 11.07 7.42
N SER A 326 10.51 10.63 7.29
CA SER A 326 11.67 11.47 7.02
C SER A 326 11.65 11.94 5.56
N LEU A 327 11.64 13.25 5.34
CA LEU A 327 11.65 13.83 3.99
C LEU A 327 13.03 13.79 3.34
N ALA A 328 14.06 13.30 4.05
CA ALA A 328 15.34 12.93 3.48
C ALA A 328 15.35 11.50 2.90
N SER A 329 14.36 10.68 3.24
CA SER A 329 14.27 9.26 2.88
C SER A 329 13.28 9.07 1.74
N LYS A 330 13.78 8.85 0.52
CA LYS A 330 12.92 8.58 -0.64
C LYS A 330 11.98 7.38 -0.41
N PRO A 331 12.43 6.23 0.13
CA PRO A 331 11.54 5.10 0.40
C PRO A 331 10.38 5.45 1.33
N GLU A 332 10.63 6.24 2.39
CA GLU A 332 9.57 6.65 3.32
C GLU A 332 8.57 7.61 2.67
N ILE A 333 9.03 8.50 1.77
CA ILE A 333 8.15 9.37 0.99
C ILE A 333 7.28 8.53 0.04
N ASP A 334 7.88 7.57 -0.68
CA ASP A 334 7.15 6.72 -1.62
C ASP A 334 6.09 5.89 -0.86
N ALA A 335 6.44 5.32 0.30
CA ALA A 335 5.49 4.59 1.17
C ALA A 335 4.36 5.49 1.72
N LEU A 336 4.69 6.70 2.17
CA LEU A 336 3.71 7.69 2.64
C LEU A 336 2.67 8.02 1.55
N LEU A 337 3.13 8.22 0.31
CA LEU A 337 2.25 8.55 -0.81
C LEU A 337 1.37 7.37 -1.24
N THR A 338 1.92 6.15 -1.26
CA THR A 338 1.12 4.93 -1.50
C THR A 338 0.03 4.76 -0.45
N ALA A 339 0.38 4.84 0.84
CA ALA A 339 -0.61 4.74 1.92
C ALA A 339 -1.66 5.89 1.87
N THR A 340 -1.24 7.09 1.43
CA THR A 340 -2.15 8.22 1.19
C THR A 340 -3.17 7.90 0.09
N ASP A 341 -2.73 7.27 -1.01
CA ASP A 341 -3.60 6.92 -2.13
C ASP A 341 -4.64 5.86 -1.74
N GLU A 342 -4.28 4.94 -0.84
CA GLU A 342 -5.16 3.90 -0.31
C GLU A 342 -6.17 4.44 0.72
N VAL A 343 -5.70 5.19 1.73
CA VAL A 343 -6.57 5.72 2.79
C VAL A 343 -7.57 6.77 2.26
N PHE A 344 -7.21 7.47 1.19
CA PHE A 344 -8.08 8.46 0.54
C PHE A 344 -8.56 8.01 -0.85
N PHE A 345 -8.66 6.70 -1.10
CA PHE A 345 -9.12 6.17 -2.38
C PHE A 345 -10.44 6.80 -2.84
N PHE A 346 -11.41 6.92 -1.93
CA PHE A 346 -12.72 7.56 -2.18
C PHE A 346 -12.78 9.05 -1.78
N ASN A 347 -11.66 9.65 -1.35
CA ASN A 347 -11.56 11.07 -0.98
C ASN A 347 -10.50 11.78 -1.84
N PRO A 348 -10.80 12.07 -3.12
CA PRO A 348 -9.81 12.64 -4.04
C PRO A 348 -9.33 14.03 -3.62
N ILE A 349 -10.13 14.76 -2.83
CA ILE A 349 -9.77 16.10 -2.34
C ILE A 349 -8.64 16.00 -1.33
N TRP A 350 -8.81 15.22 -0.26
CA TRP A 350 -7.75 15.04 0.74
C TRP A 350 -6.54 14.29 0.19
N ARG A 351 -6.73 13.33 -0.72
CA ARG A 351 -5.63 12.71 -1.46
C ARG A 351 -4.77 13.76 -2.16
N THR A 352 -5.39 14.62 -2.97
CA THR A 352 -4.69 15.69 -3.70
C THR A 352 -4.02 16.69 -2.75
N ASN A 353 -4.68 17.03 -1.64
CA ASN A 353 -4.13 17.93 -0.63
C ASN A 353 -2.87 17.36 0.01
N VAL A 354 -2.85 16.09 0.43
CA VAL A 354 -1.67 15.47 1.02
C VAL A 354 -0.51 15.40 0.03
N HIS A 355 -0.75 15.01 -1.22
CA HIS A 355 0.27 15.06 -2.28
C HIS A 355 0.84 16.47 -2.46
N SER A 356 -0.01 17.49 -2.39
CA SER A 356 0.40 18.90 -2.49
C SER A 356 1.21 19.35 -1.26
N ILE A 357 0.83 18.90 -0.05
CA ILE A 357 1.57 19.16 1.19
C ILE A 357 2.96 18.50 1.12
N VAL A 358 3.06 17.24 0.68
CA VAL A 358 4.36 16.55 0.51
C VAL A 358 5.24 17.30 -0.49
N ALA A 359 4.70 17.70 -1.64
CA ALA A 359 5.44 18.47 -2.64
C ALA A 359 5.91 19.83 -2.09
N HIS A 360 5.06 20.52 -1.31
CA HIS A 360 5.41 21.76 -0.61
C HIS A 360 6.53 21.54 0.41
N ALA A 361 6.42 20.50 1.24
CA ALA A 361 7.39 20.16 2.28
C ALA A 361 8.77 19.87 1.70
N LEU A 362 8.83 19.09 0.60
CA LEU A 362 10.08 18.82 -0.13
C LEU A 362 10.69 20.09 -0.73
N HIS A 363 9.85 20.97 -1.29
CA HIS A 363 10.32 22.24 -1.86
C HIS A 363 10.89 23.19 -0.79
N ARG A 364 10.23 23.25 0.36
CA ARG A 364 10.63 24.09 1.51
C ARG A 364 11.69 23.43 2.39
N LYS A 365 12.05 22.17 2.13
CA LYS A 365 13.04 21.38 2.87
C LYS A 365 12.67 21.15 4.33
N ALA A 366 11.42 20.77 4.58
CA ALA A 366 11.05 20.19 5.87
C ALA A 366 11.88 18.92 6.14
N GLU A 367 12.15 18.64 7.42
CA GLU A 367 12.95 17.49 7.84
C GLU A 367 12.08 16.22 7.89
N SER A 368 10.86 16.35 8.41
CA SER A 368 9.91 15.24 8.53
C SER A 368 8.46 15.70 8.39
N LEU A 369 7.59 14.71 8.19
CA LEU A 369 6.15 14.87 8.08
C LEU A 369 5.47 13.82 8.96
N GLU A 370 4.55 14.25 9.81
CA GLU A 370 3.62 13.40 10.57
C GLU A 370 2.23 13.53 9.94
N LEU A 371 1.62 12.41 9.52
CA LEU A 371 0.28 12.36 8.97
C LEU A 371 -0.58 11.48 9.86
N LYS A 372 -1.66 12.06 10.37
CA LYS A 372 -2.71 11.36 11.11
C LYS A 372 -4.06 11.60 10.46
N THR A 373 -4.82 10.55 10.18
CA THR A 373 -6.13 10.71 9.54
C THR A 373 -7.11 9.62 9.95
N PHE A 374 -8.39 9.98 9.89
CA PHE A 374 -9.54 9.09 9.83
C PHE A 374 -10.46 9.54 8.69
N SER A 375 -10.77 8.65 7.75
CA SER A 375 -11.77 8.84 6.68
C SER A 375 -12.70 7.64 6.65
N ASN A 376 -13.99 7.83 6.94
CA ASN A 376 -14.99 6.76 6.84
C ASN A 376 -15.72 6.71 5.52
N ASP A 377 -15.55 7.73 4.68
CA ASP A 377 -16.23 7.91 3.39
C ASP A 377 -17.75 7.63 3.49
N ASP A 378 -18.36 7.96 4.63
CA ASP A 378 -19.80 7.84 4.88
C ASP A 378 -20.23 9.10 5.64
N ILE A 379 -20.49 10.16 4.88
CA ILE A 379 -20.89 11.45 5.43
C ILE A 379 -22.21 11.34 6.19
N LEU A 380 -23.16 10.52 5.73
CA LEU A 380 -24.45 10.35 6.40
C LEU A 380 -24.26 9.79 7.80
N LYS A 381 -23.47 8.71 7.93
CA LYS A 381 -23.10 8.14 9.23
C LYS A 381 -22.38 9.17 10.11
N THR A 382 -21.46 9.94 9.52
CA THR A 382 -20.77 11.03 10.23
C THR A 382 -21.77 12.01 10.83
N LEU A 383 -22.75 12.48 10.05
CA LEU A 383 -23.73 13.46 10.50
C LEU A 383 -24.63 12.94 11.64
N VAL A 384 -24.98 11.65 11.67
CA VAL A 384 -25.79 11.09 12.76
C VAL A 384 -25.01 10.86 14.02
N TRP A 385 -23.80 10.31 13.91
CA TRP A 385 -23.10 9.74 15.06
C TRP A 385 -22.13 10.73 15.73
N THR A 386 -21.67 11.76 15.01
CA THR A 386 -20.81 12.82 15.56
C THR A 386 -21.39 13.52 16.81
N PRO A 387 -22.70 13.82 16.92
CA PRO A 387 -23.31 14.38 18.14
C PRO A 387 -23.15 13.50 19.38
N PHE A 388 -22.97 12.19 19.21
CA PHE A 388 -22.87 11.23 20.31
C PHE A 388 -21.41 10.94 20.67
N ASP A 389 -20.55 10.81 19.66
CA ASP A 389 -19.13 10.51 19.83
C ASP A 389 -18.31 11.13 18.69
N PRO A 390 -17.98 12.43 18.76
CA PRO A 390 -17.31 13.11 17.65
C PRO A 390 -15.92 12.54 17.38
N GLN A 391 -15.23 12.00 18.39
CA GLN A 391 -13.88 11.46 18.24
C GLN A 391 -13.85 10.20 17.36
N ARG A 392 -14.94 9.43 17.38
CA ARG A 392 -15.03 8.16 16.66
C ARG A 392 -15.59 8.29 15.25
N TYR A 393 -16.43 9.28 15.00
CA TYR A 393 -17.21 9.35 13.76
C TYR A 393 -16.86 10.54 12.86
N LEU A 394 -16.21 11.58 13.37
CA LEU A 394 -15.84 12.73 12.55
C LEU A 394 -14.55 12.46 11.77
N PRO A 395 -14.57 12.50 10.43
CA PRO A 395 -13.37 12.43 9.62
C PRO A 395 -12.43 13.59 9.93
N TYR A 396 -11.13 13.31 9.98
CA TYR A 396 -10.11 14.32 10.19
C TYR A 396 -8.86 13.98 9.41
N LEU A 397 -8.12 15.01 9.01
CA LEU A 397 -6.77 14.89 8.47
C LEU A 397 -5.90 15.89 9.22
N ILE A 398 -4.76 15.45 9.74
CA ILE A 398 -3.77 16.30 10.38
C ILE A 398 -2.43 15.97 9.74
N VAL A 399 -1.78 16.98 9.18
CA VAL A 399 -0.42 16.86 8.66
C VAL A 399 0.46 17.88 9.36
N LYS A 400 1.50 17.44 10.06
CA LYS A 400 2.50 18.32 10.68
C LYS A 400 3.80 18.22 9.91
N LEU A 401 4.33 19.37 9.51
CA LEU A 401 5.65 19.50 8.92
C LEU A 401 6.61 20.03 9.97
N ASN A 402 7.72 19.34 10.16
CA ASN A 402 8.78 19.78 11.07
C ASN A 402 9.92 20.38 10.24
N PHE A 403 10.23 21.64 10.51
CA PHE A 403 11.42 22.32 10.00
C PHE A 403 12.43 22.49 11.15
N ALA A 404 13.67 22.85 10.82
CA ALA A 404 14.72 23.03 11.81
C ALA A 404 14.41 24.12 12.86
N ASP A 405 13.57 25.10 12.53
CA ASP A 405 13.28 26.29 13.33
C ASP A 405 11.80 26.50 13.69
N HIS A 406 10.87 25.83 13.00
CA HIS A 406 9.44 25.96 13.23
C HIS A 406 8.66 24.70 12.77
N GLU A 407 7.36 24.70 13.05
CA GLU A 407 6.41 23.70 12.57
C GLU A 407 5.37 24.39 11.68
N GLU A 408 4.81 23.66 10.72
CA GLU A 408 3.61 24.07 9.97
C GLU A 408 2.59 22.93 10.09
N VAL A 409 1.32 23.25 10.36
CA VAL A 409 0.25 22.27 10.58
C VAL A 409 -0.89 22.50 9.59
N PHE A 410 -1.28 21.43 8.90
CA PHE A 410 -2.42 21.41 8.00
C PHE A 410 -3.53 20.53 8.61
N VAL A 411 -4.76 21.05 8.60
CA VAL A 411 -5.91 20.35 9.17
C VAL A 411 -7.01 20.24 8.13
N GLY A 412 -7.36 19.01 7.75
CA GLY A 412 -8.50 18.75 6.89
C GLY A 412 -9.79 18.80 7.71
N VAL A 413 -10.78 19.51 7.19
CA VAL A 413 -12.11 19.65 7.79
C VAL A 413 -13.19 19.50 6.72
N ILE A 414 -14.44 19.36 7.16
CA ILE A 414 -15.61 19.39 6.28
C ILE A 414 -16.27 20.78 6.41
N GLU A 415 -16.41 21.45 5.28
CA GLU A 415 -17.03 22.78 5.14
C GLU A 415 -18.46 22.63 4.60
N TRP A 416 -19.41 23.36 5.19
CA TRP A 416 -20.77 23.50 4.64
C TRP A 416 -20.93 24.85 3.93
N ASN A 417 -21.36 24.82 2.68
CA ASN A 417 -21.58 26.02 1.86
C ASN A 417 -22.93 26.73 2.13
N ARG A 418 -23.69 26.26 3.14
CA ARG A 418 -25.04 26.73 3.51
C ARG A 418 -26.15 26.44 2.50
N HIS A 419 -25.89 25.55 1.55
CA HIS A 419 -26.95 25.00 0.71
C HIS A 419 -27.92 24.21 1.59
N SER A 420 -29.22 24.46 1.45
CA SER A 420 -30.24 23.69 2.16
C SER A 420 -30.33 22.30 1.51
N PRO A 421 -30.06 21.21 2.25
CA PRO A 421 -30.09 19.87 1.68
C PRO A 421 -31.45 19.50 1.09
N ASN A 422 -31.47 18.86 -0.07
CA ASN A 422 -32.66 18.23 -0.63
C ASN A 422 -32.62 16.71 -0.38
N TRP A 423 -33.07 16.30 0.80
CA TRP A 423 -33.06 14.90 1.23
C TRP A 423 -33.90 13.98 0.34
N LYS A 424 -35.02 14.48 -0.18
CA LYS A 424 -35.88 13.69 -1.07
C LYS A 424 -35.17 13.38 -2.39
N ASP A 425 -34.54 14.38 -2.97
CA ASP A 425 -33.78 14.24 -4.22
C ASP A 425 -32.58 13.30 -4.05
N MET A 426 -31.90 13.37 -2.90
CA MET A 426 -30.84 12.41 -2.55
C MET A 426 -31.36 10.97 -2.55
N VAL A 427 -32.49 10.73 -1.89
CA VAL A 427 -33.09 9.39 -1.80
C VAL A 427 -33.60 8.91 -3.16
N ASP A 428 -34.28 9.78 -3.92
CA ASP A 428 -34.79 9.45 -5.25
C ASP A 428 -33.64 9.18 -6.24
N THR A 429 -32.49 9.85 -6.10
CA THR A 429 -31.33 9.74 -7.02
C THR A 429 -30.40 8.57 -6.67
N TYR A 430 -30.05 8.41 -5.40
CA TYR A 430 -28.98 7.49 -4.97
C TYR A 430 -29.48 6.21 -4.31
N PHE A 431 -30.76 6.19 -3.91
CA PHE A 431 -31.35 5.10 -3.13
C PHE A 431 -32.66 4.58 -3.76
N ASP A 432 -32.88 4.82 -5.06
CA ASP A 432 -34.06 4.39 -5.83
C ASP A 432 -35.41 4.79 -5.20
N GLY A 433 -35.45 5.92 -4.48
CA GLY A 433 -36.63 6.41 -3.77
C GLY A 433 -36.93 5.66 -2.46
N ASP A 434 -36.10 4.67 -2.08
CA ASP A 434 -36.19 3.94 -0.82
C ASP A 434 -34.91 4.11 0.00
N ALA A 435 -35.00 4.91 1.06
CA ALA A 435 -33.87 5.12 1.96
C ALA A 435 -33.44 3.85 2.72
N GLY A 436 -34.28 2.79 2.77
CA GLY A 436 -33.84 1.47 3.24
C GLY A 436 -32.68 0.89 2.42
N SER A 437 -32.53 1.33 1.15
CA SER A 437 -31.42 0.96 0.28
C SER A 437 -30.05 1.35 0.83
N LEU A 438 -29.97 2.38 1.68
CA LEU A 438 -28.74 2.79 2.36
C LEU A 438 -28.08 1.62 3.12
N MET A 439 -28.88 0.72 3.70
CA MET A 439 -28.36 -0.45 4.41
C MET A 439 -27.63 -1.39 3.45
N PHE A 440 -28.17 -1.62 2.26
CA PHE A 440 -27.50 -2.42 1.22
C PHE A 440 -26.24 -1.73 0.72
N HIS A 441 -26.27 -0.42 0.50
CA HIS A 441 -25.06 0.34 0.11
C HIS A 441 -23.95 0.29 1.17
N ARG A 442 -24.30 0.33 2.46
CA ARG A 442 -23.33 0.15 3.56
C ARG A 442 -22.82 -1.29 3.61
N GLN A 443 -23.71 -2.28 3.50
CA GLN A 443 -23.37 -3.70 3.56
C GLN A 443 -22.41 -4.11 2.43
N PHE A 444 -22.62 -3.59 1.22
CA PHE A 444 -21.79 -3.89 0.05
C PHE A 444 -20.70 -2.83 -0.20
N GLY A 445 -20.51 -1.86 0.71
CA GLY A 445 -19.46 -0.85 0.66
C GLY A 445 -19.62 0.23 -0.43
N SER A 446 -20.65 0.16 -1.27
CA SER A 446 -20.89 1.12 -2.36
C SER A 446 -21.27 2.52 -1.88
N ILE A 447 -21.60 2.71 -0.60
CA ILE A 447 -21.80 4.04 -0.02
C ILE A 447 -20.55 4.93 -0.16
N ARG A 448 -19.34 4.33 -0.13
CA ARG A 448 -18.07 5.05 -0.15
C ARG A 448 -17.83 5.76 -1.48
N SER A 449 -18.18 5.11 -2.60
CA SER A 449 -18.06 5.72 -3.92
C SER A 449 -19.06 6.86 -4.15
N LEU A 450 -20.24 6.78 -3.54
CA LEU A 450 -21.28 7.81 -3.62
C LEU A 450 -21.01 9.01 -2.69
N ASN A 451 -20.10 8.87 -1.72
CA ASN A 451 -19.89 9.85 -0.66
C ASN A 451 -19.62 11.27 -1.18
N GLY A 452 -18.76 11.41 -2.20
CA GLY A 452 -18.46 12.72 -2.79
C GLY A 452 -19.67 13.41 -3.41
N GLU A 453 -20.50 12.66 -4.15
CA GLU A 453 -21.70 13.20 -4.78
C GLU A 453 -22.79 13.54 -3.75
N ILE A 454 -22.97 12.68 -2.74
CA ILE A 454 -23.86 12.95 -1.62
C ILE A 454 -23.41 14.23 -0.89
N MET A 455 -22.11 14.37 -0.61
CA MET A 455 -21.57 15.58 0.01
C MET A 455 -21.90 16.83 -0.82
N GLU A 456 -21.69 16.80 -2.13
CA GLU A 456 -22.00 17.93 -3.02
C GLU A 456 -23.48 18.33 -2.94
N LEU A 457 -24.39 17.36 -2.99
CA LEU A 457 -25.84 17.58 -2.86
C LEU A 457 -26.24 18.17 -1.50
N LEU A 458 -25.55 17.77 -0.42
CA LEU A 458 -25.74 18.32 0.93
C LEU A 458 -25.05 19.70 1.11
N GLY A 459 -24.31 20.17 0.10
CA GLY A 459 -23.52 21.40 0.18
C GLY A 459 -22.25 21.27 1.02
N LEU A 460 -21.77 20.05 1.22
CA LEU A 460 -20.60 19.71 2.02
C LEU A 460 -19.39 19.51 1.12
N ASN A 461 -18.21 19.92 1.58
CA ASN A 461 -16.95 19.71 0.88
C ASN A 461 -15.81 19.46 1.86
N TYR A 462 -14.91 18.55 1.49
CA TYR A 462 -13.62 18.47 2.17
C TYR A 462 -12.79 19.72 1.86
N THR A 463 -12.14 20.28 2.87
CA THR A 463 -11.25 21.43 2.72
C THR A 463 -10.03 21.28 3.62
N LEU A 464 -9.08 22.19 3.50
CA LEU A 464 -7.82 22.20 4.23
C LEU A 464 -7.60 23.57 4.86
N LEU A 465 -7.22 23.57 6.13
CA LEU A 465 -6.83 24.74 6.91
C LEU A 465 -5.31 24.70 7.14
N HIS A 466 -4.71 25.88 7.35
CA HIS A 466 -3.31 26.01 7.79
C HIS A 466 -3.23 26.69 9.14
N LYS A 467 -2.38 26.16 10.02
CA LYS A 467 -2.05 26.70 11.34
C LYS A 467 -0.55 26.64 11.56
N ASP A 468 0.00 27.62 12.28
CA ASP A 468 1.40 27.57 12.71
C ASP A 468 1.64 26.46 13.75
N LYS A 469 0.64 26.15 14.57
CA LYS A 469 0.65 25.05 15.56
C LYS A 469 -0.74 24.44 15.72
N LEU A 470 -0.81 23.16 16.10
CA LEU A 470 -2.09 22.45 16.25
C LEU A 470 -2.98 23.09 17.34
N ASP A 471 -2.37 23.43 18.48
CA ASP A 471 -3.05 24.04 19.63
C ASP A 471 -3.35 25.53 19.45
N ASN A 472 -3.07 26.11 18.28
CA ASN A 472 -3.40 27.51 18.03
C ASN A 472 -4.93 27.67 17.91
N GLU A 473 -5.50 28.46 18.82
CA GLU A 473 -6.93 28.79 18.89
C GLU A 473 -7.35 29.88 17.89
N GLU A 474 -6.41 30.51 17.18
CA GLU A 474 -6.76 31.46 16.15
C GLU A 474 -7.56 30.80 15.01
N PRO A 475 -8.62 31.47 14.51
CA PRO A 475 -9.47 30.93 13.46
C PRO A 475 -8.68 30.75 12.16
N ALA A 476 -8.33 29.50 11.86
CA ALA A 476 -7.61 29.14 10.65
C ALA A 476 -8.48 29.34 9.41
N GLN A 477 -7.90 29.90 8.35
CA GLN A 477 -8.59 30.10 7.07
C GLN A 477 -8.35 28.92 6.13
N PRO A 478 -9.36 28.54 5.31
CA PRO A 478 -9.14 27.57 4.25
C PRO A 478 -8.05 28.02 3.29
N ILE A 479 -7.21 27.07 2.87
CA ILE A 479 -6.13 27.31 1.92
C ILE A 479 -6.42 26.62 0.59
N ILE A 480 -5.76 27.10 -0.46
CA ILE A 480 -5.69 26.44 -1.76
C ILE A 480 -4.23 26.40 -2.19
N PHE A 481 -3.77 25.22 -2.60
CA PHE A 481 -2.47 25.05 -3.23
C PHE A 481 -2.45 25.63 -4.65
N GLN A 482 -1.41 26.41 -4.95
CA GLN A 482 -1.07 26.94 -6.26
C GLN A 482 0.36 26.50 -6.58
N GLY A 483 0.48 25.31 -7.18
CA GLY A 483 1.77 24.65 -7.37
C GLY A 483 2.37 24.22 -6.02
N LEU A 484 3.61 24.62 -5.76
CA LEU A 484 4.36 24.26 -4.54
C LEU A 484 4.16 25.24 -3.39
N SER A 485 3.18 26.13 -3.49
CA SER A 485 2.84 27.14 -2.47
C SER A 485 1.34 27.13 -2.23
N PHE A 486 0.89 27.69 -1.12
CA PHE A 486 -0.53 27.84 -0.85
C PHE A 486 -0.87 29.30 -0.53
N SER A 487 -2.14 29.64 -0.70
CA SER A 487 -2.69 30.94 -0.33
C SER A 487 -4.02 30.74 0.37
N GLN A 488 -4.40 31.72 1.20
CA GLN A 488 -5.71 31.73 1.80
C GLN A 488 -6.78 31.87 0.70
N ARG A 489 -7.79 30.99 0.76
CA ARG A 489 -8.96 31.06 -0.13
C ARG A 489 -9.74 32.33 0.20
N LYS A 490 -9.79 33.26 -0.76
CA LYS A 490 -10.64 34.45 -0.65
C LYS A 490 -12.10 34.04 -0.85
N SER A 491 -12.90 33.99 0.22
CA SER A 491 -14.36 33.90 0.12
C SER A 491 -15.00 35.28 0.31
N PRO A 492 -16.02 35.64 -0.50
CA PRO A 492 -16.80 36.85 -0.31
C PRO A 492 -17.69 36.82 0.95
N ARG A 493 -17.80 35.69 1.67
CA ARG A 493 -18.64 35.55 2.87
C ARG A 493 -17.79 35.11 4.06
N LYS A 494 -17.70 35.97 5.09
CA LYS A 494 -16.76 35.92 6.23
C LYS A 494 -17.09 34.90 7.33
N GLU A 495 -18.04 33.99 7.13
CA GLU A 495 -18.49 33.06 8.18
C GLU A 495 -18.38 31.63 7.68
N TYR A 496 -17.18 31.08 7.83
CA TYR A 496 -16.95 29.65 7.64
C TYR A 496 -17.40 28.91 8.88
N ILE A 497 -18.24 27.90 8.68
CA ILE A 497 -18.84 27.10 9.73
C ILE A 497 -18.25 25.70 9.58
N GLU A 498 -17.46 25.27 10.57
CA GLU A 498 -17.19 23.85 10.77
C GLU A 498 -18.53 23.19 11.10
N ILE A 499 -18.85 22.05 10.47
CA ILE A 499 -20.11 21.31 10.71
C ILE A 499 -20.38 21.14 12.21
N LEU A 500 -19.34 20.97 13.02
CA LEU A 500 -19.40 20.88 14.49
C LEU A 500 -20.08 22.08 15.17
N SER A 501 -20.01 23.27 14.58
CA SER A 501 -20.62 24.49 15.11
C SER A 501 -22.07 24.70 14.67
N CYS A 502 -22.59 23.90 13.74
CA CYS A 502 -23.90 24.11 13.12
C CYS A 502 -24.97 23.18 13.73
N GLN A 503 -25.39 23.48 14.97
CA GLN A 503 -26.44 22.74 15.69
C GLN A 503 -27.73 22.57 14.86
N ASP A 504 -28.10 23.57 14.05
CA ASP A 504 -29.30 23.53 13.21
C ASP A 504 -29.21 22.52 12.04
N PHE A 505 -28.02 22.35 11.46
CA PHE A 505 -27.80 21.37 10.39
C PHE A 505 -27.84 19.95 10.96
N MET A 506 -27.13 19.73 12.07
CA MET A 506 -27.10 18.44 12.77
C MET A 506 -28.50 18.04 13.25
N SER A 507 -29.27 18.98 13.80
CA SER A 507 -30.64 18.71 14.26
C SER A 507 -31.58 18.27 13.13
N ASN A 508 -31.48 18.91 11.95
CA ASN A 508 -32.27 18.53 10.77
C ASN A 508 -31.82 17.19 10.15
N ALA A 509 -30.52 16.89 10.16
CA ALA A 509 -29.99 15.60 9.70
C ALA A 509 -30.46 14.45 10.61
N ILE A 510 -30.32 14.61 11.94
CA ILE A 510 -30.76 13.63 12.94
C ILE A 510 -32.26 13.35 12.82
N SER A 511 -33.09 14.39 12.65
CA SER A 511 -34.54 14.19 12.51
C SER A 511 -34.94 13.41 11.27
N ASN A 512 -34.16 13.50 10.19
CA ASN A 512 -34.43 12.83 8.93
C ASN A 512 -33.80 11.43 8.85
N GLU A 513 -32.66 11.15 9.51
CA GLU A 513 -32.08 9.79 9.55
C GLU A 513 -32.69 8.90 10.64
N ALA A 514 -33.33 9.47 11.66
CA ALA A 514 -34.10 8.71 12.67
C ALA A 514 -35.27 7.89 12.06
N SER A 515 -35.67 8.13 10.81
CA SER A 515 -36.60 7.28 10.05
C SER A 515 -35.94 6.13 9.26
N PHE A 516 -34.61 6.12 9.12
CA PHE A 516 -33.89 5.22 8.21
C PHE A 516 -33.03 4.16 8.91
N ASP A 517 -32.67 4.36 10.17
CA ASP A 517 -31.78 3.44 10.90
C ASP A 517 -32.55 2.54 11.90
N PHE A 518 -32.61 1.23 11.61
CA PHE A 518 -33.27 0.22 12.47
C PHE A 518 -32.57 0.09 13.82
N GLU A 519 -31.23 0.22 13.88
CA GLU A 519 -30.45 0.17 15.12
C GLU A 519 -30.75 1.38 16.00
N PHE A 520 -30.88 2.58 15.40
CA PHE A 520 -31.27 3.80 16.11
C PHE A 520 -32.71 3.75 16.63
N SER A 521 -33.65 3.18 15.85
CA SER A 521 -35.04 2.98 16.29
C SER A 521 -35.16 2.01 17.48
N THR A 522 -34.28 0.99 17.51
CA THR A 522 -34.25 -0.03 18.57
C THR A 522 -33.56 0.50 19.83
N MET A 523 -32.51 1.32 19.66
CA MET A 523 -31.80 1.98 20.75
C MET A 523 -32.64 3.09 21.41
N LEU A 524 -33.40 3.88 20.64
CA LEU A 524 -34.37 4.85 21.16
C LEU A 524 -35.54 4.19 21.92
N LYS A 525 -36.06 3.06 21.42
CA LYS A 525 -37.09 2.27 22.13
C LYS A 525 -36.60 1.73 23.48
N THR A 526 -35.30 1.50 23.62
CA THR A 526 -34.68 0.98 24.85
C THR A 526 -34.32 2.11 25.83
N ARG A 527 -33.95 3.29 25.34
CA ARG A 527 -33.64 4.47 26.19
C ARG A 527 -34.83 5.37 26.55
N MET A 528 -35.97 5.27 25.86
CA MET A 528 -37.21 5.94 26.30
C MET A 528 -38.00 5.17 27.36
N LYS A 529 -37.47 4.05 27.87
CA LYS A 529 -38.04 3.26 28.97
C LYS A 529 -37.26 3.35 30.29
N ASN A 530 -36.25 4.23 30.38
CA ASN A 530 -35.55 4.57 31.63
C ASN A 530 -35.64 6.06 31.90
#